data_AF-A0A699J1F6-F1
#
_entry.id   AF-A0A699J1F6-F1
#
_cell.length_a   1.000
_cell.length_b   1.000
_cell.length_c   1.000
_cell.angle_alpha   90.00
_cell.angle_beta   90.00
_cell.angle_gamma   90.00
#
_symmetry.space_group_name_H-M   'P 1'
#
loop_
_entity.id
_entity.type
_entity.pdbx_description
1 polymer ?
#
loop_
_entity_poly.entity_id
_entity_poly.type
_entity_poly.pdbx_seq_one_letter_code
_entity_poly.pdbx_strand_id
1 'polypeptide(L)'
;MGSILVNGNPTPKFKYHKGLKQGSPLSPFLSILIMESLYFLFKNVVNASAYKVIPIDDTLTLSHLFYADDVMFVGKWDMANVNTIVNVLKCFFLDSNLKINLYKSKLMGIGIPHNEVVLAAKSIGCLTFSVPFNFLDVKVGGIMSGCSSWDEAFLFKWIWRFISQDPSLRSRFIKGMYGPKGALDNPHIITRRSPWLDLTREFKSLSLK
;
A
#
# COMPACT_ATOMS: atom_id res chain seq x y z
N MET A 1 -9.19 19.67 20.69
CA MET A 1 -10.34 20.54 20.39
C MET A 1 -10.02 21.36 19.16
N GLY A 2 -11.03 21.71 18.37
CA GLY A 2 -10.91 22.54 17.16
C GLY A 2 -12.05 23.55 17.06
N SER A 3 -11.86 24.57 16.25
CA SER A 3 -12.89 25.52 15.83
C SER A 3 -12.79 25.71 14.31
N ILE A 4 -13.91 25.99 13.64
CA ILE A 4 -13.94 26.33 12.23
C ILE A 4 -13.98 27.85 12.14
N LEU A 5 -13.29 28.44 11.16
CA LEU A 5 -13.42 29.88 10.89
C LEU A 5 -14.58 30.08 9.92
N VAL A 6 -15.58 30.87 10.31
CA VAL A 6 -16.67 31.33 9.45
C VAL A 6 -16.49 32.84 9.29
N ASN A 7 -16.22 33.28 8.06
CA ASN A 7 -15.90 34.68 7.75
C ASN A 7 -14.76 35.26 8.61
N GLY A 8 -13.73 34.45 8.88
CA GLY A 8 -12.59 34.82 9.71
C GLY A 8 -12.82 34.73 11.22
N ASN A 9 -14.05 34.48 11.67
CA ASN A 9 -14.38 34.36 13.09
C ASN A 9 -14.45 32.89 13.54
N PRO A 10 -13.83 32.50 14.68
CA PRO A 10 -13.87 31.14 15.17
C PRO A 10 -15.24 30.76 15.74
N THR A 11 -15.75 29.60 15.32
CA THR A 11 -16.94 28.96 15.91
C THR A 11 -16.63 28.41 17.31
N PRO A 12 -17.66 28.02 18.10
CA PRO A 12 -17.46 27.29 19.35
C PRO A 12 -16.57 26.06 19.15
N LYS A 13 -15.72 25.80 20.14
CA LYS A 13 -14.77 24.68 20.09
C LYS A 13 -15.51 23.35 20.24
N PHE A 14 -15.17 22.39 19.38
CA PHE A 14 -15.66 21.01 19.47
C PHE A 14 -14.50 20.04 19.70
N LYS A 15 -14.80 18.86 20.27
CA LYS A 15 -13.84 17.77 20.42
C LYS A 15 -13.80 16.96 19.13
N TYR A 16 -12.59 16.56 18.73
CA TYR A 16 -12.44 15.60 17.65
C TYR A 16 -12.69 14.20 18.22
N HIS A 17 -13.51 13.40 17.55
CA HIS A 17 -13.82 12.03 17.97
C HIS A 17 -13.12 10.98 17.10
N LYS A 18 -13.12 11.17 15.77
CA LYS A 18 -12.47 10.30 14.79
C LYS A 18 -11.74 11.13 13.74
N GLY A 19 -10.66 10.56 13.20
CA GLY A 19 -9.88 11.17 12.12
C GLY A 19 -8.66 11.94 12.61
N LEU A 20 -7.65 11.98 11.75
CA LEU A 20 -6.42 12.75 11.96
C LEU A 20 -6.56 14.10 11.28
N LYS A 21 -5.98 15.14 11.88
CA LYS A 21 -6.01 16.48 11.28
C LYS A 21 -5.29 16.44 9.92
N GLN A 22 -6.00 16.73 8.83
CA GLN A 22 -5.40 16.85 7.51
C GLN A 22 -4.40 18.02 7.51
N GLY A 23 -3.23 17.82 6.90
CA GLY A 23 -2.14 18.80 6.93
C GLY A 23 -1.31 18.80 8.22
N SER A 24 -1.62 17.94 9.21
CA SER A 24 -0.69 17.69 10.30
C SER A 24 0.50 16.85 9.81
N PRO A 25 1.74 17.22 10.15
CA PRO A 25 2.93 16.46 9.75
C PRO A 25 2.95 15.04 10.33
N LEU A 26 2.15 14.75 11.36
CA LEU A 26 2.08 13.44 12.00
C LEU A 26 1.05 12.49 11.36
N SER A 27 0.03 13.02 10.68
CA SER A 27 -1.08 12.21 10.15
C SER A 27 -0.64 11.14 9.14
N PRO A 28 0.29 11.43 8.20
CA PRO A 28 0.78 10.40 7.28
C PRO A 28 1.51 9.26 7.99
N PHE A 29 2.26 9.57 9.05
CA PHE A 29 3.00 8.56 9.81
C PHE A 29 2.06 7.60 10.54
N LEU A 30 1.05 8.14 11.23
CA LEU A 30 0.04 7.33 11.90
C LEU A 30 -0.76 6.47 10.91
N SER A 31 -1.03 6.99 9.72
CA SER A 31 -1.69 6.22 8.67
C SER A 31 -0.84 5.02 8.24
N ILE A 32 0.47 5.21 8.07
CA ILE A 32 1.41 4.11 7.76
C ILE A 32 1.41 3.06 8.87
N LEU A 33 1.49 3.46 10.14
CA LEU A 33 1.49 2.52 11.28
C LEU A 33 0.21 1.69 11.34
N ILE A 34 -0.95 2.32 11.08
CA ILE A 34 -2.21 1.60 11.05
C ILE A 34 -2.21 0.59 9.89
N MET A 35 -1.72 0.97 8.71
CA MET A 35 -1.65 0.07 7.56
C MET A 35 -0.61 -1.05 7.73
N GLU A 36 0.44 -0.82 8.52
CA GLU A 36 1.40 -1.86 8.92
C GLU A 36 0.72 -3.00 9.70
N SER A 37 -0.30 -2.71 10.51
CA SER A 37 -1.08 -3.75 11.17
C SER A 37 -1.86 -4.63 10.19
N LEU A 38 -2.44 -4.05 9.14
CA LEU A 38 -3.11 -4.80 8.07
C LEU A 38 -2.10 -5.66 7.28
N TYR A 39 -0.90 -5.13 7.04
CA TYR A 39 0.19 -5.90 6.45
C TYR A 39 0.52 -7.14 7.29
N PHE A 40 0.65 -7.01 8.62
CA PHE A 40 0.92 -8.14 9.50
C PHE A 40 -0.23 -9.15 9.54
N LEU A 41 -1.49 -8.69 9.61
CA LEU A 41 -2.66 -9.57 9.54
C LEU A 41 -2.65 -10.39 8.25
N PHE A 42 -2.37 -9.74 7.11
CA PHE A 42 -2.35 -10.43 5.83
C PHE A 42 -1.16 -11.38 5.69
N LYS A 43 0.02 -11.00 6.19
CA LYS A 43 1.20 -11.86 6.24
C LYS A 43 0.94 -13.14 7.05
N ASN A 44 0.18 -13.03 8.15
CA ASN A 44 -0.16 -14.18 8.97
C ASN A 44 -1.06 -15.18 8.22
N VAL A 45 -2.06 -14.72 7.46
CA VAL A 45 -2.91 -15.65 6.67
C VAL A 45 -2.17 -16.29 5.52
N VAL A 46 -1.19 -15.60 4.92
CA VAL A 46 -0.29 -16.18 3.91
C VAL A 46 0.59 -17.26 4.55
N ASN A 47 1.24 -16.96 5.68
CA ASN A 47 2.09 -17.92 6.41
C ASN A 47 1.31 -19.14 6.90
N ALA A 48 0.04 -18.97 7.29
CA ALA A 48 -0.86 -20.05 7.68
C ALA A 48 -1.40 -20.85 6.48
N SER A 49 -0.98 -20.54 5.24
CA SER A 49 -1.49 -21.16 4.01
C SER A 49 -3.00 -21.00 3.78
N ALA A 50 -3.64 -20.07 4.50
CA ALA A 50 -5.06 -19.74 4.35
C ALA A 50 -5.33 -18.83 3.13
N TYR A 51 -4.27 -18.29 2.53
CA TYR A 51 -4.32 -17.49 1.32
C TYR A 51 -3.34 -18.04 0.28
N LYS A 52 -3.86 -18.42 -0.89
CA LYS A 52 -3.09 -19.00 -2.01
C LYS A 52 -2.48 -17.89 -2.86
N VAL A 53 -1.18 -17.66 -2.70
CA VAL A 53 -0.41 -16.64 -3.43
C VAL A 53 -0.07 -17.06 -4.86
N ILE A 54 0.32 -16.09 -5.69
CA ILE A 54 0.87 -16.34 -7.03
C ILE A 54 2.40 -16.13 -6.97
N PRO A 55 3.20 -17.13 -7.36
CA PRO A 55 4.64 -16.93 -7.53
C PRO A 55 4.89 -16.06 -8.77
N ILE A 56 5.74 -15.05 -8.63
CA ILE A 56 6.27 -14.27 -9.77
C ILE A 56 7.49 -15.00 -10.34
N ASP A 57 8.36 -15.47 -9.46
CA ASP A 57 9.54 -16.27 -9.77
C ASP A 57 9.82 -17.28 -8.62
N ASP A 58 10.91 -18.03 -8.72
CA ASP A 58 11.29 -19.06 -7.74
C ASP A 58 11.57 -18.51 -6.32
N THR A 59 11.74 -17.19 -6.18
CA THR A 59 12.14 -16.50 -4.95
C THR A 59 11.12 -15.48 -4.45
N LEU A 60 10.23 -15.01 -5.32
CA LEU A 60 9.31 -13.91 -5.07
C LEU A 60 7.86 -14.34 -5.25
N THR A 61 7.07 -14.14 -4.20
CA THR A 61 5.62 -14.32 -4.23
C THR A 61 4.94 -12.98 -4.01
N LEU A 62 3.99 -12.65 -4.87
CA LEU A 62 3.17 -11.44 -4.71
C LEU A 62 1.83 -11.82 -4.11
N SER A 63 1.54 -11.22 -2.96
CA SER A 63 0.28 -11.44 -2.25
C SER A 63 -0.49 -10.14 -2.01
N HIS A 64 0.23 -9.03 -1.80
CA HIS A 64 -0.36 -7.73 -1.56
C HIS A 64 0.62 -6.58 -1.84
N LEU A 65 0.08 -5.39 -2.07
CA LEU A 65 0.81 -4.14 -2.24
C LEU A 65 0.08 -3.03 -1.48
N PHE A 66 0.79 -2.33 -0.59
CA PHE A 66 0.25 -1.25 0.24
C PHE A 66 0.83 0.10 -0.20
N TYR A 67 -0.04 1.09 -0.43
CA TYR A 67 0.36 2.47 -0.67
C TYR A 67 -0.57 3.43 0.06
N ALA A 68 -0.09 4.04 1.14
CA ALA A 68 -0.92 4.91 1.98
C ALA A 68 -2.26 4.21 2.33
N ASP A 69 -3.39 4.74 1.88
CA ASP A 69 -4.74 4.20 2.06
C ASP A 69 -5.20 3.20 0.99
N ASP A 70 -4.45 3.06 -0.12
CA ASP A 70 -4.75 2.12 -1.19
C ASP A 70 -4.04 0.76 -0.97
N VAL A 71 -4.77 -0.32 -1.20
CA VAL A 71 -4.25 -1.70 -1.07
C VAL A 71 -4.69 -2.53 -2.25
N MET A 72 -3.75 -3.28 -2.83
CA MET A 72 -4.02 -4.29 -3.84
C MET A 72 -3.68 -5.67 -3.28
N PHE A 73 -4.59 -6.63 -3.42
CA PHE A 73 -4.36 -8.04 -3.10
C PHE A 73 -4.25 -8.84 -4.40
N VAL A 74 -3.28 -9.75 -4.45
CA VAL A 74 -3.01 -10.60 -5.62
C VAL A 74 -2.93 -12.04 -5.16
N GLY A 75 -3.58 -12.95 -5.86
CA GLY A 75 -3.63 -14.35 -5.46
C GLY A 75 -4.37 -15.19 -6.48
N LYS A 76 -4.35 -16.51 -6.27
CA LYS A 76 -5.09 -17.43 -7.14
C LYS A 76 -6.58 -17.13 -7.09
N TRP A 77 -7.26 -17.26 -8.22
CA TRP A 77 -8.71 -17.14 -8.30
C TRP A 77 -9.36 -18.31 -7.57
N ASP A 78 -9.94 -18.03 -6.41
CA ASP A 78 -10.63 -18.98 -5.56
C ASP A 78 -11.54 -18.20 -4.61
N MET A 79 -12.79 -18.64 -4.46
CA MET A 79 -13.72 -18.01 -3.51
C MET A 79 -13.23 -18.13 -2.06
N ALA A 80 -12.44 -19.15 -1.74
CA ALA A 80 -11.77 -19.23 -0.43
C ALA A 80 -10.79 -18.07 -0.24
N ASN A 81 -9.97 -17.74 -1.24
CA ASN A 81 -9.06 -16.59 -1.19
C ASN A 81 -9.80 -15.26 -1.06
N VAL A 82 -10.88 -15.10 -1.83
CA VAL A 82 -11.74 -13.91 -1.76
C VAL A 82 -12.30 -13.74 -0.35
N ASN A 83 -12.83 -14.82 0.23
CA ASN A 83 -13.35 -14.81 1.59
C ASN A 83 -12.26 -14.52 2.63
N THR A 84 -11.05 -15.05 2.45
CA THR A 84 -9.89 -14.74 3.32
C THR A 84 -9.58 -13.24 3.30
N ILE A 85 -9.55 -12.58 2.13
CA ILE A 85 -9.35 -11.13 2.05
C ILE A 85 -10.44 -10.39 2.83
N VAL A 86 -11.71 -10.74 2.59
CA VAL A 86 -12.85 -10.11 3.27
C VAL A 86 -12.76 -10.29 4.79
N ASN A 87 -12.35 -11.46 5.27
CA ASN A 87 -12.22 -11.75 6.69
C ASN A 87 -11.09 -10.97 7.34
N VAL A 88 -9.91 -10.90 6.70
CA VAL A 88 -8.79 -10.08 7.19
C VAL A 88 -9.19 -8.60 7.27
N LEU A 89 -9.88 -8.12 6.24
CA LEU A 89 -10.39 -6.75 6.18
C LEU A 89 -11.45 -6.46 7.26
N LYS A 90 -12.30 -7.44 7.61
CA LYS A 90 -13.24 -7.33 8.74
C LYS A 90 -12.49 -7.28 10.08
N CYS A 91 -11.51 -8.15 10.31
CA CYS A 91 -10.69 -8.11 11.52
C CYS A 91 -9.99 -6.76 11.67
N PHE A 92 -9.38 -6.28 10.58
CA PHE A 92 -8.75 -4.96 10.56
C PHE A 92 -9.72 -3.82 10.87
N PHE A 93 -10.96 -3.88 10.37
CA PHE A 93 -11.97 -2.90 10.74
C PHE A 93 -12.30 -2.93 12.24
N LEU A 94 -12.41 -4.12 12.85
CA LEU A 94 -12.67 -4.26 14.28
C LEU A 94 -11.54 -3.66 15.13
N ASP A 95 -10.29 -3.86 14.71
CA ASP A 95 -9.12 -3.37 15.45
C ASP A 95 -8.86 -1.87 15.24
N SER A 96 -8.97 -1.39 14.00
CA SER A 96 -8.59 -0.03 13.62
C SER A 96 -9.76 0.96 13.59
N ASN A 97 -11.00 0.47 13.55
CA ASN A 97 -12.20 1.24 13.22
C ASN A 97 -12.15 1.94 11.85
N LEU A 98 -11.24 1.54 10.94
CA LEU A 98 -11.16 2.06 9.58
C LEU A 98 -12.02 1.24 8.62
N LYS A 99 -13.11 1.84 8.16
CA LYS A 99 -14.06 1.19 7.26
C LYS A 99 -13.52 1.18 5.83
N ILE A 100 -13.49 -0.01 5.22
CA ILE A 100 -13.15 -0.15 3.80
C ILE A 100 -14.22 0.51 2.93
N ASN A 101 -13.77 1.23 1.91
CA ASN A 101 -14.64 1.85 0.93
C ASN A 101 -14.91 0.89 -0.25
N LEU A 102 -15.90 0.01 -0.08
CA LEU A 102 -16.28 -0.98 -1.10
C LEU A 102 -16.70 -0.35 -2.44
N TYR A 103 -17.20 0.89 -2.43
CA TYR A 103 -17.55 1.63 -3.65
C TYR A 103 -16.31 2.01 -4.48
N LYS A 104 -15.16 2.20 -3.82
CA LYS A 104 -13.87 2.43 -4.48
C LYS A 104 -13.07 1.14 -4.72
N SER A 105 -13.38 0.07 -3.99
CA SER A 105 -12.78 -1.25 -4.18
C SER A 105 -13.25 -1.90 -5.47
N LYS A 106 -12.34 -2.58 -6.16
CA LYS A 106 -12.64 -3.27 -7.41
C LYS A 106 -12.01 -4.66 -7.43
N LEU A 107 -12.65 -5.61 -8.12
CA LEU A 107 -12.19 -6.98 -8.33
C LEU A 107 -11.96 -7.24 -9.84
N MET A 108 -10.89 -7.96 -10.14
CA MET A 108 -10.55 -8.40 -11.51
C MET A 108 -10.09 -9.86 -11.45
N GLY A 109 -10.59 -10.67 -12.38
CA GLY A 109 -10.08 -12.01 -12.64
C GLY A 109 -9.28 -12.04 -13.94
N ILE A 110 -8.07 -12.58 -13.90
CA ILE A 110 -7.22 -12.74 -15.09
C ILE A 110 -7.50 -14.12 -15.69
N GLY A 111 -7.97 -14.15 -16.93
CA GLY A 111 -8.37 -15.40 -17.60
C GLY A 111 -9.66 -16.02 -17.04
N ILE A 112 -10.43 -15.25 -16.27
CA ILE A 112 -11.68 -15.70 -15.65
C ILE A 112 -12.87 -15.14 -16.44
N PRO A 113 -13.91 -15.94 -16.72
CA PRO A 113 -15.14 -15.47 -17.35
C PRO A 113 -15.76 -14.27 -16.63
N HIS A 114 -16.17 -13.25 -17.38
CA HIS A 114 -16.68 -12.00 -16.81
C HIS A 114 -17.88 -12.21 -15.86
N ASN A 115 -18.80 -13.12 -16.20
CA ASN A 115 -19.94 -13.47 -15.35
C ASN A 115 -19.50 -13.97 -13.96
N GLU A 116 -18.45 -14.78 -13.89
CA GLU A 116 -17.91 -15.29 -12.62
C GLU A 116 -17.30 -14.16 -11.79
N VAL A 117 -16.55 -13.25 -12.44
CA VAL A 117 -15.98 -12.07 -11.77
C VAL A 117 -17.09 -11.16 -11.21
N VAL A 118 -18.16 -10.95 -11.96
CA VAL A 118 -19.32 -10.16 -11.51
C VAL A 118 -20.00 -10.80 -10.31
N LEU A 119 -20.18 -12.13 -10.30
CA LEU A 119 -20.77 -12.84 -9.17
C LEU A 119 -19.90 -12.72 -7.91
N ALA A 120 -18.59 -12.91 -8.05
CA ALA A 120 -17.64 -12.75 -6.95
C ALA A 120 -17.65 -11.31 -6.41
N ALA A 121 -17.58 -10.29 -7.30
CA ALA A 121 -17.60 -8.89 -6.89
C ALA A 121 -18.91 -8.52 -6.18
N LYS A 122 -20.05 -9.01 -6.67
CA LYS A 122 -21.36 -8.83 -6.03
C LYS A 122 -21.41 -9.46 -4.64
N SER A 123 -20.78 -10.61 -4.42
CA SER A 123 -20.73 -11.25 -3.10
C SER A 123 -19.93 -10.45 -2.07
N ILE A 124 -18.89 -9.74 -2.51
CA ILE A 124 -18.07 -8.84 -1.68
C ILE A 124 -18.79 -7.48 -1.49
N GLY A 125 -19.60 -7.08 -2.46
CA GLY A 125 -20.20 -5.75 -2.53
C GLY A 125 -19.29 -4.70 -3.16
N CYS A 126 -18.34 -5.11 -4.01
CA CYS A 126 -17.42 -4.22 -4.71
C CYS A 126 -17.70 -4.18 -6.24
N LEU A 127 -17.00 -3.29 -6.94
CA LEU A 127 -17.12 -3.15 -8.40
C LEU A 127 -16.21 -4.14 -9.14
N THR A 128 -16.46 -4.39 -10.42
CA THR A 128 -15.51 -5.08 -11.30
C THR A 128 -14.64 -4.08 -12.05
N PHE A 129 -13.48 -4.53 -12.52
CA PHE A 129 -12.65 -3.78 -13.47
C PHE A 129 -11.94 -4.71 -14.44
N SER A 130 -11.49 -4.16 -15.57
CA SER A 130 -10.76 -4.86 -16.62
C SER A 130 -9.46 -4.12 -16.98
N VAL A 131 -8.53 -4.83 -17.62
CA VAL A 131 -7.34 -4.21 -18.22
C VAL A 131 -7.71 -3.40 -19.48
N PRO A 132 -6.97 -2.32 -19.79
CA PRO A 132 -5.98 -1.67 -18.93
C PRO A 132 -6.66 -0.82 -17.83
N PHE A 133 -6.01 -0.70 -16.66
CA PHE A 133 -6.51 0.10 -15.54
C PHE A 133 -5.42 0.98 -14.93
N ASN A 134 -5.81 2.04 -14.22
CA ASN A 134 -4.87 2.90 -13.51
C ASN A 134 -4.77 2.45 -12.04
N PHE A 135 -3.54 2.25 -11.56
CA PHE A 135 -3.22 2.06 -10.16
C PHE A 135 -2.14 3.07 -9.77
N LEU A 136 -2.43 3.96 -8.81
CA LEU A 136 -1.51 5.03 -8.40
C LEU A 136 -1.00 5.89 -9.56
N ASP A 137 -1.91 6.26 -10.47
CA ASP A 137 -1.61 7.00 -11.71
C ASP A 137 -0.75 6.23 -12.73
N VAL A 138 -0.55 4.93 -12.55
CA VAL A 138 0.18 4.07 -13.49
C VAL A 138 -0.77 3.13 -14.23
N LYS A 139 -0.65 3.08 -15.55
CA LYS A 139 -1.47 2.23 -16.41
C LYS A 139 -0.94 0.79 -16.40
N VAL A 140 -1.71 -0.13 -15.83
CA VAL A 140 -1.42 -1.57 -15.74
C VAL A 140 -2.18 -2.32 -16.84
N GLY A 141 -1.52 -3.24 -17.53
CA GLY A 141 -2.12 -4.08 -18.57
C GLY A 141 -2.34 -3.37 -19.93
N GLY A 142 -1.75 -2.19 -20.13
CA GLY A 142 -1.64 -1.55 -21.45
C GLY A 142 -0.44 -2.08 -22.25
N ILE A 143 -0.08 -1.41 -23.35
CA ILE A 143 1.20 -1.66 -24.06
C ILE A 143 2.34 -1.23 -23.12
N MET A 144 2.83 -2.17 -22.32
CA MET A 144 3.87 -1.95 -21.30
C MET A 144 5.28 -1.99 -21.91
N SER A 145 5.43 -2.46 -23.15
CA SER A 145 6.70 -2.56 -23.88
C SER A 145 7.23 -1.23 -24.45
N GLY A 146 6.45 -0.15 -24.39
CA GLY A 146 6.83 1.17 -24.93
C GLY A 146 7.13 2.24 -23.88
N CYS A 147 7.07 1.92 -22.58
CA CYS A 147 7.13 2.90 -21.51
C CYS A 147 8.24 2.54 -20.52
N SER A 148 9.34 3.30 -20.59
CA SER A 148 10.37 3.54 -19.58
C SER A 148 9.81 4.15 -18.27
N SER A 149 8.58 3.77 -17.88
CA SER A 149 7.78 4.44 -16.86
C SER A 149 7.75 3.72 -15.51
N TRP A 150 8.24 2.48 -15.45
CA TRP A 150 8.33 1.73 -14.19
C TRP A 150 9.68 1.86 -13.49
N ASP A 151 10.80 1.90 -14.22
CA ASP A 151 12.07 1.52 -13.60
C ASP A 151 12.80 2.65 -12.88
N GLU A 152 12.76 3.89 -13.37
CA GLU A 152 13.60 4.95 -12.80
C GLU A 152 12.78 6.03 -12.11
N ALA A 153 11.85 6.69 -12.80
CA ALA A 153 11.19 7.87 -12.26
C ALA A 153 10.45 7.61 -10.94
N PHE A 154 9.92 6.41 -10.71
CA PHE A 154 9.20 6.06 -9.48
C PHE A 154 10.16 5.75 -8.32
N LEU A 155 11.17 4.89 -8.53
CA LEU A 155 12.25 4.63 -7.57
C LEU A 155 13.02 5.91 -7.23
N PHE A 156 13.37 6.69 -8.25
CA PHE A 156 13.94 8.03 -8.09
C PHE A 156 13.00 8.95 -7.33
N LYS A 157 11.70 9.02 -7.62
CA LYS A 157 10.77 9.88 -6.86
C LYS A 157 10.68 9.48 -5.39
N TRP A 158 10.76 8.19 -5.07
CA TRP A 158 10.75 7.70 -3.69
C TRP A 158 12.05 8.01 -2.94
N ILE A 159 13.20 7.80 -3.58
CA ILE A 159 14.53 8.07 -3.00
C ILE A 159 14.83 9.57 -2.98
N TRP A 160 14.49 10.30 -4.04
CA TRP A 160 14.50 11.76 -4.10
C TRP A 160 13.64 12.37 -3.01
N ARG A 161 12.44 11.85 -2.73
CA ARG A 161 11.64 12.35 -1.60
C ARG A 161 12.27 12.05 -0.24
N PHE A 162 13.03 10.97 -0.10
CA PHE A 162 13.80 10.70 1.12
C PHE A 162 15.01 11.65 1.26
N ILE A 163 15.74 11.88 0.18
CA ILE A 163 16.94 12.74 0.13
C ILE A 163 16.57 14.23 0.24
N SER A 164 15.52 14.67 -0.44
CA SER A 164 15.14 16.08 -0.56
C SER A 164 14.18 16.58 0.53
N GLN A 165 13.52 15.70 1.30
CA GLN A 165 12.63 16.10 2.41
C GLN A 165 13.29 15.92 3.78
N ASP A 166 14.31 16.74 4.03
CA ASP A 166 15.18 16.68 5.22
C ASP A 166 14.73 17.63 6.35
N PRO A 167 13.47 17.52 6.82
CA PRO A 167 13.32 16.91 8.14
C PRO A 167 11.98 16.17 8.33
N SER A 168 11.46 15.50 7.29
CA SER A 168 10.22 14.73 7.47
C SER A 168 10.41 13.64 8.53
N LEU A 169 9.40 13.39 9.35
CA LEU A 169 9.46 12.35 10.39
C LEU A 169 9.75 10.97 9.79
N ARG A 170 9.29 10.72 8.56
CA ARG A 170 9.61 9.53 7.76
C ARG A 170 11.10 9.43 7.45
N SER A 171 11.73 10.53 7.03
CA SER A 171 13.18 10.60 6.83
C SER A 171 13.92 10.34 8.16
N ARG A 172 13.49 10.95 9.27
CA ARG A 172 14.09 10.73 10.60
C ARG A 172 13.92 9.29 11.11
N PHE A 173 12.76 8.68 10.88
CA PHE A 173 12.48 7.29 11.27
C PHE A 173 13.34 6.31 10.48
N ILE A 174 13.40 6.47 9.15
CA ILE A 174 14.28 5.68 8.29
C ILE A 174 15.75 5.90 8.69
N LYS A 175 16.15 7.14 8.99
CA LYS A 175 17.50 7.46 9.47
C LYS A 175 17.82 6.82 10.83
N GLY A 176 16.84 6.71 11.72
CA GLY A 176 16.99 6.05 13.02
C GLY A 176 17.07 4.52 12.92
N MET A 177 16.33 3.92 11.99
CA MET A 177 16.30 2.46 11.79
C MET A 177 17.47 1.95 10.94
N TYR A 178 17.94 2.76 9.97
CA TYR A 178 18.87 2.32 8.92
C TYR A 178 20.09 3.23 8.77
N GLY A 179 20.33 4.12 9.73
CA GLY A 179 21.46 5.06 9.73
C GLY A 179 21.20 6.34 8.91
N PRO A 180 22.08 7.36 9.01
CA PRO A 180 21.82 8.73 8.52
C PRO A 180 21.55 8.85 7.02
N LYS A 181 21.91 7.83 6.22
CA LYS A 181 21.63 7.73 4.79
C LYS A 181 20.55 6.72 4.43
N GLY A 182 19.83 6.18 5.41
CA GLY A 182 18.79 5.17 5.20
C GLY A 182 19.29 3.92 4.50
N ALA A 183 20.55 3.52 4.76
CA ALA A 183 21.24 2.42 4.07
C ALA A 183 21.35 2.53 2.53
N LEU A 184 21.20 3.74 1.96
CA LEU A 184 21.47 3.98 0.54
C LEU A 184 22.94 3.76 0.17
N ASP A 185 23.85 3.92 1.13
CA ASP A 185 25.28 3.74 0.98
C ASP A 185 25.73 2.30 1.24
N ASN A 186 25.12 1.59 2.19
CA ASN A 186 25.53 0.23 2.53
C ASN A 186 24.36 -0.70 2.95
N PRO A 187 23.48 -1.09 1.99
CA PRO A 187 22.28 -1.87 2.29
C PRO A 187 22.56 -3.33 2.69
N HIS A 188 23.78 -3.84 2.45
CA HIS A 188 24.16 -5.22 2.75
C HIS A 188 24.56 -5.46 4.21
N ILE A 189 24.86 -4.40 4.97
CA ILE A 189 25.23 -4.51 6.39
C ILE A 189 24.01 -4.79 7.27
N ILE A 190 22.81 -4.41 6.81
CA ILE A 190 21.59 -4.56 7.61
C ILE A 190 20.94 -5.90 7.28
N THR A 191 21.08 -6.85 8.21
CA THR A 191 20.58 -8.23 8.08
C THR A 191 19.06 -8.35 8.14
N ARG A 192 18.38 -7.34 8.70
CA ARG A 192 16.92 -7.32 8.83
C ARG A 192 16.27 -6.98 7.50
N ARG A 193 15.75 -7.97 6.78
CA ARG A 193 14.96 -7.76 5.54
C ARG A 193 13.81 -6.79 5.81
N SER A 194 13.73 -5.74 4.99
CA SER A 194 12.62 -4.79 5.01
C SER A 194 12.39 -4.25 3.61
N PRO A 195 11.13 -3.91 3.26
CA PRO A 195 10.81 -3.36 1.95
C PRO A 195 11.67 -2.15 1.55
N TRP A 196 12.12 -1.37 2.55
CA TRP A 196 13.03 -0.24 2.32
C TRP A 196 14.41 -0.66 1.81
N LEU A 197 14.99 -1.75 2.35
CA LEU A 197 16.31 -2.24 1.91
C LEU A 197 16.28 -2.94 0.56
N ASP A 198 15.14 -3.51 0.20
CA ASP A 198 14.95 -4.10 -1.13
C ASP A 198 14.88 -2.98 -2.19
N LEU A 199 14.16 -1.90 -1.90
CA LEU A 199 14.13 -0.69 -2.74
C LEU A 199 15.51 -0.02 -2.89
N THR A 200 16.29 0.11 -1.81
CA THR A 200 17.64 0.72 -1.92
C THR A 200 18.62 -0.15 -2.70
N ARG A 201 18.48 -1.48 -2.64
CA ARG A 201 19.28 -2.43 -3.42
C ARG A 201 18.95 -2.35 -4.92
N GLU A 202 17.67 -2.29 -5.24
CA GLU A 202 17.19 -2.15 -6.62
C GLU A 202 17.62 -0.81 -7.23
N PHE A 203 17.52 0.29 -6.48
CA PHE A 203 18.02 1.60 -6.91
C PHE A 203 19.53 1.60 -7.22
N LYS A 204 20.35 0.96 -6.38
CA LYS A 204 21.79 0.84 -6.67
C LYS A 204 22.08 0.02 -7.91
N SER A 205 21.30 -1.04 -8.16
CA SER A 205 21.45 -1.86 -9.36
C SER A 205 21.14 -1.07 -10.64
N LEU A 206 20.24 -0.09 -10.54
CA LEU A 206 19.89 0.83 -11.61
C LEU A 206 20.91 1.96 -11.79
N SER A 207 21.52 2.47 -10.71
CA SER A 207 22.53 3.55 -10.79
C SER A 207 23.91 3.09 -11.29
N LEU A 208 24.11 1.78 -11.52
CA LEU A 208 25.36 1.18 -11.99
C LEU A 208 25.30 0.76 -13.47
N LYS A 209 24.17 1.01 -14.15
CA LYS A 209 24.05 0.98 -15.61
C LYS A 209 24.20 2.39 -16.18
#